data_AF-A0A9N9NBH6-F1
#
_entry.id   AF-A0A9N9NBH6-F1
#
_cell.length_a   1.000
_cell.length_b   1.000
_cell.length_c   1.000
_cell.angle_alpha   90.00
_cell.angle_beta   90.00
_cell.angle_gamma   90.00
#
_symmetry.space_group_name_H-M   'P 1'
#
loop_
_entity.id
_entity.type
_entity.pdbx_description
1 polymer ?
#
loop_
_entity_poly.entity_id
_entity_poly.type
_entity_poly.pdbx_seq_one_letter_code
_entity_poly.pdbx_strand_id
1 'polypeptide(L)'
;RRSPTTDPKAWPLTIRCRDFNIYTFSVEMQEDAIDVFNTIQRLTCSIKQVYAFEHILEEKLSSSGGWSVYDVLQEYDRMGIDSSWRFSIDEKLIEAIFRSNVKTLSERVTQTNLIIDARPTANAMVNVAMGAGTENVENYKNCERRFMGIDNIHVMRESLGKMVE
;
A
#
# COMPACT_ATOMS: atom_id res chain seq x y z
N ARG A 1 21.64 -5.99 -24.37
CA ARG A 1 22.25 -5.15 -25.44
C ARG A 1 21.35 -5.27 -26.67
N ARG A 2 20.63 -4.21 -27.08
CA ARG A 2 19.85 -4.24 -28.33
C ARG A 2 20.80 -4.17 -29.53
N SER A 3 20.53 -4.97 -30.56
CA SER A 3 21.14 -4.82 -31.88
C SER A 3 20.75 -3.43 -32.45
N PRO A 4 21.67 -2.71 -33.09
CA PRO A 4 21.36 -1.41 -33.69
C PRO A 4 20.41 -1.66 -34.86
N THR A 5 19.18 -1.17 -34.76
CA THR A 5 18.24 -1.13 -35.88
C THR A 5 18.83 -0.29 -37.00
N THR A 6 18.96 -0.89 -38.18
CA THR A 6 19.56 -0.34 -39.40
C THR A 6 18.61 0.57 -40.19
N ASP A 7 17.49 1.02 -39.61
CA ASP A 7 16.55 1.91 -40.31
C ASP A 7 16.68 3.36 -39.79
N PRO A 8 17.31 4.26 -40.56
CA PRO A 8 17.53 5.65 -40.18
C PRO A 8 16.28 6.56 -40.31
N LYS A 9 15.09 6.01 -40.61
CA LYS A 9 13.84 6.78 -40.82
C LYS A 9 12.71 6.50 -39.83
N ALA A 10 13.03 6.12 -38.59
CA ALA A 10 12.02 5.88 -37.57
C ALA A 10 12.35 6.57 -36.24
N TRP A 11 11.32 7.11 -35.59
CA TRP A 11 11.34 7.73 -34.28
C TRP A 11 10.67 6.80 -33.27
N PRO A 12 11.43 5.98 -32.53
CA PRO A 12 10.86 5.01 -31.60
C PRO A 12 10.30 5.68 -30.35
N LEU A 13 9.04 5.39 -30.02
CA LEU A 13 8.40 5.77 -28.77
C LEU A 13 8.23 4.52 -27.90
N THR A 14 8.70 4.60 -26.64
CA THR A 14 8.62 3.49 -25.69
C THR A 14 7.77 3.87 -24.49
N ILE A 15 6.71 3.10 -24.26
CA ILE A 15 5.82 3.22 -23.10
C ILE A 15 6.15 2.09 -22.13
N ARG A 16 6.53 2.44 -20.91
CA ARG A 16 6.72 1.50 -19.79
C ARG A 16 5.49 1.56 -18.90
N CYS A 17 4.77 0.46 -18.82
CA CYS A 17 3.56 0.38 -18.02
C CYS A 17 3.85 -0.12 -16.60
N ARG A 18 2.87 0.02 -15.69
CA ARG A 18 2.97 -0.48 -14.30
C ARG A 18 2.65 -1.97 -14.15
N ASP A 19 2.16 -2.60 -15.20
CA ASP A 19 1.80 -4.03 -15.31
C ASP A 19 2.93 -4.88 -15.93
N PHE A 20 4.17 -4.38 -15.90
CA PHE A 20 5.37 -5.02 -16.46
C PHE A 20 5.46 -5.06 -17.98
N ASN A 21 4.45 -4.58 -18.69
CA ASN A 21 4.48 -4.53 -20.15
C ASN A 21 5.26 -3.30 -20.65
N ILE A 22 6.05 -3.51 -21.71
CA ILE A 22 6.79 -2.46 -22.40
C ILE A 22 6.41 -2.50 -23.87
N TYR A 23 5.80 -1.41 -24.34
CA TYR A 23 5.41 -1.26 -25.75
C TYR A 23 6.38 -0.29 -26.43
N THR A 24 6.99 -0.73 -27.53
CA THR A 24 7.79 0.14 -28.40
C THR A 24 7.14 0.16 -29.77
N PHE A 25 6.79 1.34 -30.26
CA PHE A 25 6.30 1.55 -31.62
C PHE A 25 7.17 2.60 -32.31
N SER A 26 7.30 2.47 -33.63
CA SER A 26 8.10 3.38 -34.46
C SER A 26 7.18 4.32 -35.22
N VAL A 27 7.45 5.62 -35.12
CA VAL A 27 6.74 6.67 -35.88
C VAL A 27 7.65 7.13 -37.02
N GLU A 28 7.11 7.27 -38.23
CA GLU A 28 7.91 7.63 -39.41
C GLU A 28 8.37 9.09 -39.40
N MET A 29 7.46 10.00 -39.02
CA MET A 29 7.69 11.45 -39.04
C MET A 29 8.04 11.99 -37.65
N GLN A 30 9.02 12.90 -37.59
CA GLN A 30 9.50 13.47 -36.34
C GLN A 30 8.42 14.32 -35.63
N GLU A 31 7.68 15.12 -36.39
CA GLU A 31 6.63 16.01 -35.87
C GLU A 31 5.52 15.21 -35.21
N ASP A 32 5.05 14.14 -35.87
CA ASP A 32 4.06 13.21 -35.31
C ASP A 32 4.59 12.53 -34.04
N ALA A 33 5.87 12.14 -34.01
CA ALA A 33 6.46 11.50 -32.83
C ALA A 33 6.45 12.45 -31.61
N ILE A 34 6.74 13.74 -31.83
CA ILE A 34 6.69 14.78 -30.80
C ILE A 34 5.24 15.01 -30.33
N ASP A 35 4.29 15.08 -31.26
CA ASP A 35 2.87 15.31 -30.94
C ASP A 35 2.26 14.13 -30.16
N VAL A 36 2.57 12.89 -30.56
CA VAL A 36 2.16 11.68 -29.84
C VAL A 36 2.77 11.67 -28.44
N PHE A 37 4.08 11.93 -28.32
CA PHE A 37 4.77 11.98 -27.03
C PHE A 37 4.14 13.00 -26.08
N ASN A 38 3.95 14.24 -26.55
CA ASN A 38 3.37 15.33 -25.75
C ASN A 38 1.93 15.02 -25.35
N THR A 39 1.14 14.43 -26.25
CA THR A 39 -0.25 14.05 -25.98
C THR A 39 -0.32 12.96 -24.92
N ILE A 40 0.48 11.90 -25.04
CA ILE A 40 0.53 10.82 -24.04
C ILE A 40 0.98 11.38 -22.70
N GLN A 41 2.08 12.15 -22.67
CA GLN A 41 2.58 12.75 -21.43
C GLN A 41 1.52 13.61 -20.74
N ARG A 42 0.78 14.44 -21.50
CA ARG A 42 -0.29 15.28 -20.95
C ARG A 42 -1.42 14.45 -20.33
N LEU A 43 -1.85 13.38 -21.01
CA LEU A 43 -2.96 12.53 -20.57
C LEU A 43 -2.59 11.60 -19.42
N THR A 44 -1.34 11.11 -19.36
CA THR A 44 -0.95 10.09 -18.37
C THR A 44 -0.23 10.66 -17.15
N CYS A 45 0.39 11.83 -17.25
CA CYS A 45 1.21 12.41 -16.17
C CYS A 45 0.52 13.57 -15.44
N SER A 46 -0.71 13.94 -15.82
CA SER A 46 -1.49 14.96 -15.14
C SER A 46 -2.34 14.35 -14.01
N ILE A 47 -2.13 14.81 -12.78
CA ILE A 47 -3.01 14.46 -11.64
C ILE A 47 -4.32 15.25 -11.63
N LYS A 48 -4.45 16.28 -12.48
CA LYS A 48 -5.63 17.16 -12.53
C LYS A 48 -6.75 16.61 -13.40
N GLN A 49 -6.41 15.72 -14.34
CA GLN A 49 -7.34 15.15 -15.33
C GLN A 49 -7.33 13.64 -15.18
N VAL A 50 -7.90 13.16 -14.07
CA VAL A 50 -8.01 11.73 -13.82
C VAL A 50 -9.29 11.23 -14.48
N TYR A 51 -9.15 10.26 -15.37
CA TYR A 51 -10.25 9.72 -16.17
C TYR A 51 -11.48 9.30 -15.35
N ALA A 52 -11.27 8.83 -14.12
CA ALA A 52 -12.35 8.43 -13.21
C ALA A 52 -13.42 9.51 -12.94
N PHE A 53 -13.09 10.80 -13.08
CA PHE A 53 -14.05 11.91 -12.87
C PHE A 53 -14.74 12.38 -14.14
N GLU A 54 -14.20 12.02 -15.31
CA GLU A 54 -14.78 12.35 -16.62
C GLU A 54 -15.57 11.17 -17.20
N HIS A 55 -15.30 9.96 -16.71
CA HIS A 55 -15.93 8.74 -17.18
C HIS A 55 -17.43 8.71 -16.87
N ILE A 56 -18.26 8.74 -17.92
CA ILE A 56 -19.70 8.47 -17.85
C ILE A 56 -19.93 7.05 -18.39
N LEU A 57 -20.48 6.17 -17.55
CA LEU A 57 -20.84 4.81 -17.97
C LEU A 57 -22.00 4.87 -18.99
N GLU A 58 -21.78 4.30 -20.18
CA GLU A 58 -22.82 4.17 -21.21
C GLU A 58 -23.88 3.12 -20.82
N GLU A 59 -23.45 2.05 -20.13
CA GLU A 59 -24.34 1.01 -19.61
C GLU A 59 -24.49 1.12 -18.09
N LYS A 60 -25.74 1.10 -17.61
CA LYS A 60 -26.01 0.97 -16.17
C LYS A 60 -25.48 -0.38 -15.71
N LEU A 61 -24.42 -0.36 -14.89
CA LEU A 61 -23.95 -1.55 -14.19
C LEU A 61 -25.13 -2.20 -13.46
N SER A 62 -25.26 -3.51 -13.59
CA SER A 62 -26.35 -4.30 -12.98
C SER A 62 -26.36 -4.21 -11.46
N SER A 63 -25.22 -3.89 -10.85
CA SER A 63 -25.07 -3.59 -9.43
C SER A 63 -24.97 -2.08 -9.20
N SER A 64 -26.01 -1.47 -8.65
CA SER A 64 -25.91 -0.15 -8.05
C SER A 64 -25.15 -0.22 -6.72
N GLY A 65 -24.37 0.81 -6.38
CA GLY A 65 -23.86 0.99 -5.01
C GLY A 65 -22.48 0.43 -4.69
N GLY A 66 -21.49 0.49 -5.60
CA GLY A 66 -20.10 0.13 -5.28
C GLY A 66 -19.51 0.87 -4.06
N TRP A 67 -19.94 2.11 -3.82
CA TRP A 67 -19.56 2.89 -2.64
C TRP A 67 -20.16 2.39 -1.33
N SER A 68 -21.23 1.59 -1.39
CA SER A 68 -21.95 1.05 -0.25
C SER A 68 -21.59 -0.41 0.05
N VAL A 69 -20.59 -0.97 -0.64
CA VAL A 69 -20.11 -2.34 -0.42
C VAL A 69 -19.53 -2.50 0.99
N TYR A 70 -18.96 -1.45 1.56
CA TYR A 70 -18.36 -1.48 2.89
C TYR A 70 -19.03 -0.49 3.82
N ASP A 71 -19.62 -1.01 4.89
CA ASP A 71 -20.14 -0.25 6.02
C ASP A 71 -19.34 -0.60 7.27
N VAL A 72 -18.65 0.39 7.82
CA VAL A 72 -17.77 0.25 8.99
C VAL A 72 -18.56 -0.21 10.22
N LEU A 73 -19.77 0.31 10.43
CA LEU A 73 -20.58 -0.03 11.60
C LEU A 73 -21.11 -1.45 11.49
N GLN A 74 -21.57 -1.83 10.29
CA GLN A 74 -21.98 -3.21 10.03
C GLN A 74 -20.82 -4.20 10.22
N GLU A 75 -19.59 -3.82 9.84
CA GLU A 75 -18.42 -4.67 10.06
C GLU A 75 -18.08 -4.82 11.55
N TYR A 76 -18.22 -3.75 12.34
CA TYR A 76 -18.08 -3.84 13.80
C TYR A 76 -19.16 -4.73 14.43
N ASP A 77 -20.42 -4.57 14.02
CA ASP A 77 -21.53 -5.41 14.48
C ASP A 77 -21.30 -6.88 14.10
N ARG A 78 -20.78 -7.15 12.89
CA ARG A 78 -20.39 -8.50 12.44
C ARG A 78 -19.31 -9.11 13.32
N MET A 79 -18.39 -8.31 13.84
CA MET A 79 -17.37 -8.72 14.81
C MET A 79 -17.90 -8.79 16.25
N GLY A 80 -19.14 -8.37 16.51
CA GLY A 80 -19.72 -8.29 17.85
C GLY A 80 -19.17 -7.14 18.70
N ILE A 81 -18.64 -6.09 18.07
CA ILE A 81 -18.07 -4.91 18.73
C ILE A 81 -19.14 -3.81 18.78
N ASP A 82 -19.69 -3.55 19.97
CA ASP A 82 -20.72 -2.53 20.14
C ASP A 82 -20.14 -1.09 20.24
N SER A 83 -21.03 -0.09 20.24
CA SER A 83 -20.70 1.33 20.28
C SER A 83 -20.14 1.82 21.63
N SER A 84 -20.10 0.99 22.67
CA SER A 84 -19.52 1.34 23.98
C SER A 84 -17.99 1.37 23.99
N TRP A 85 -17.36 0.89 22.91
CA TRP A 85 -15.92 0.72 22.79
C TRP A 85 -15.17 1.89 22.12
N ARG A 86 -15.80 3.06 21.90
CA ARG A 86 -15.23 4.09 21.01
C ARG A 86 -14.68 5.36 21.69
N PHE A 87 -13.42 5.66 21.34
CA PHE A 87 -12.76 6.97 21.15
C PHE A 87 -11.98 7.67 22.30
N SER A 88 -12.12 7.30 23.57
CA SER A 88 -11.18 7.66 24.65
C SER A 88 -10.76 6.46 25.49
N ILE A 89 -11.11 5.28 24.97
CA ILE A 89 -11.01 3.97 25.61
C ILE A 89 -9.99 3.10 24.87
N ASP A 90 -9.38 3.51 23.75
CA ASP A 90 -8.46 2.64 23.00
C ASP A 90 -7.36 2.03 23.88
N GLU A 91 -6.74 2.81 24.77
CA GLU A 91 -5.80 2.27 25.77
C GLU A 91 -6.46 1.32 26.77
N LYS A 92 -7.69 1.62 27.22
CA LYS A 92 -8.48 0.75 28.11
C LYS A 92 -9.02 -0.50 27.41
N LEU A 93 -9.25 -0.46 26.10
CA LEU A 93 -9.66 -1.57 25.24
C LEU A 93 -8.46 -2.48 25.01
N ILE A 94 -7.30 -1.90 24.65
CA ILE A 94 -6.03 -2.64 24.61
C ILE A 94 -5.75 -3.25 25.97
N GLU A 95 -5.92 -2.50 27.07
CA GLU A 95 -5.77 -3.03 28.42
C GLU A 95 -6.79 -4.15 28.74
N ALA A 96 -8.05 -4.02 28.32
CA ALA A 96 -9.08 -5.04 28.51
C ALA A 96 -8.78 -6.32 27.71
N ILE A 97 -8.33 -6.19 26.45
CA ILE A 97 -7.83 -7.30 25.63
C ILE A 97 -6.63 -7.96 26.33
N PHE A 98 -5.72 -7.16 26.86
CA PHE A 98 -4.52 -7.68 27.54
C PHE A 98 -4.88 -8.39 28.84
N ARG A 99 -5.92 -7.93 29.57
CA ARG A 99 -6.45 -8.53 30.80
C ARG A 99 -7.28 -9.79 30.55
N SER A 100 -8.05 -9.86 29.46
CA SER A 100 -8.85 -11.04 29.11
C SER A 100 -7.96 -12.24 28.71
N ASN A 101 -6.73 -11.98 28.30
CA ASN A 101 -5.70 -12.99 28.03
C ASN A 101 -5.05 -13.59 29.30
N VAL A 102 -5.54 -13.27 30.51
CA VAL A 102 -5.00 -13.78 31.78
C VAL A 102 -5.72 -15.07 32.23
N LYS A 103 -5.00 -16.20 32.11
CA LYS A 103 -5.21 -17.51 32.77
C LYS A 103 -6.65 -18.01 32.85
N THR A 104 -7.14 -18.64 31.78
CA THR A 104 -8.05 -19.77 31.96
C THR A 104 -7.28 -20.87 32.70
N LEU A 105 -7.91 -21.47 33.72
CA LEU A 105 -7.38 -22.52 34.61
C LEU A 105 -7.05 -23.86 33.92
N SER A 106 -6.59 -23.84 32.67
CA SER A 106 -6.07 -24.99 31.95
C SER A 106 -4.63 -24.65 31.53
N GLU A 107 -3.66 -25.37 32.10
CA GLU A 107 -2.21 -25.13 32.12
C GLU A 107 -1.49 -25.15 30.76
N ARG A 108 -2.12 -24.85 29.61
CA ARG A 108 -1.49 -25.11 28.31
C ARG A 108 -1.26 -23.93 27.38
N VAL A 109 -1.78 -22.73 27.64
CA VAL A 109 -1.45 -21.56 26.80
C VAL A 109 -1.41 -20.29 27.65
N THR A 110 -0.21 -19.79 27.97
CA THR A 110 -0.04 -18.38 28.36
C THR A 110 -0.03 -17.56 27.07
N GLN A 111 -1.11 -16.84 26.76
CA GLN A 111 -1.12 -15.95 25.60
C GLN A 111 -0.37 -14.65 25.95
N THR A 112 0.88 -14.55 25.51
CA THR A 112 1.66 -13.30 25.55
C THR A 112 1.12 -12.36 24.49
N ASN A 113 0.82 -11.12 24.85
CA ASN A 113 0.41 -10.10 23.87
C ASN A 113 1.61 -9.70 23.01
N LEU A 114 1.42 -9.43 21.72
CA LEU A 114 2.50 -9.06 20.82
C LEU A 114 2.34 -7.63 20.33
N ILE A 115 3.41 -6.84 20.43
CA ILE A 115 3.59 -5.59 19.68
C ILE A 115 4.45 -5.93 18.47
N ILE A 116 3.90 -5.77 17.28
CA ILE A 116 4.58 -6.12 16.04
C ILE A 116 4.99 -4.83 15.34
N ASP A 117 6.30 -4.57 15.31
CA ASP A 117 6.88 -3.52 14.49
C ASP A 117 7.27 -4.13 13.14
N ALA A 118 6.65 -3.66 12.07
CA ALA A 118 6.92 -4.18 10.73
C ALA A 118 8.39 -3.95 10.31
N ARG A 119 9.03 -2.89 10.80
CA ARG A 119 10.35 -2.45 10.34
C ARG A 119 11.45 -3.46 10.69
N PRO A 120 12.59 -3.44 9.96
CA PRO A 120 13.83 -4.00 10.46
C PRO A 120 14.29 -3.24 11.71
N THR A 121 14.89 -3.96 12.66
CA THR A 121 15.35 -3.39 13.93
C THR A 121 16.24 -2.16 13.74
N ALA A 122 17.18 -2.20 12.79
CA ALA A 122 18.07 -1.08 12.51
C ALA A 122 17.29 0.19 12.11
N ASN A 123 16.31 0.06 11.20
CA ASN A 123 15.49 1.19 10.75
C ASN A 123 14.62 1.74 11.89
N ALA A 124 14.10 0.86 12.75
CA ALA A 124 13.36 1.29 13.93
C ALA A 124 14.23 2.10 14.90
N MET A 125 15.47 1.66 15.16
CA MET A 125 16.41 2.37 16.03
C MET A 125 16.84 3.73 15.45
N VAL A 126 17.04 3.84 14.14
CA VAL A 126 17.35 5.13 13.48
C VAL A 126 16.19 6.10 13.66
N ASN A 127 14.94 5.64 13.52
CA ASN A 127 13.77 6.49 13.74
C ASN A 127 13.69 6.98 15.20
N VAL A 128 14.02 6.14 16.18
CA VAL A 128 14.13 6.56 17.59
C VAL A 128 15.18 7.66 17.75
N ALA A 129 16.35 7.50 17.13
CA ALA A 129 17.41 8.51 17.17
C ALA A 129 17.01 9.85 16.50
N MET A 130 16.11 9.81 15.52
CA MET A 130 15.53 10.99 14.86
C MET A 130 14.35 11.62 15.64
N GLY A 131 14.06 11.14 16.85
CA GLY A 131 13.00 11.68 17.70
C GLY A 131 11.60 11.09 17.44
N ALA A 132 11.49 10.06 16.59
CA ALA A 132 10.31 9.21 16.54
C ALA A 132 10.43 8.08 17.60
N GLY A 133 9.69 6.98 17.44
CA GLY A 133 9.62 5.98 18.49
C GLY A 133 9.47 4.54 18.02
N THR A 134 9.58 3.68 19.03
CA THR A 134 9.01 2.34 19.11
C THR A 134 8.41 2.23 20.51
N GLU A 135 7.36 1.43 20.66
CA GLU A 135 6.63 1.28 21.92
C GLU A 135 7.58 0.82 23.03
N ASN A 136 7.55 1.49 24.19
CA ASN A 136 8.28 1.03 25.37
C ASN A 136 7.52 -0.15 26.00
N VAL A 137 8.13 -1.34 25.97
CA VAL A 137 7.54 -2.58 26.51
C VAL A 137 7.30 -2.48 28.03
N GLU A 138 8.00 -1.59 28.74
CA GLU A 138 7.75 -1.32 30.17
C GLU A 138 6.35 -0.77 30.43
N ASN A 139 5.75 -0.08 29.44
CA ASN A 139 4.39 0.43 29.54
C ASN A 139 3.32 -0.66 29.32
N TYR A 140 3.70 -1.83 28.78
CA TYR A 140 2.79 -2.89 28.37
C TYR A 140 3.14 -4.22 29.05
N LYS A 141 2.55 -4.46 30.23
CA LYS A 141 2.76 -5.71 30.98
C LYS A 141 2.32 -6.92 30.16
N ASN A 142 3.04 -8.03 30.31
CA ASN A 142 2.78 -9.30 29.59
C ASN A 142 2.77 -9.14 28.06
N CYS A 143 3.61 -8.24 27.55
CA CYS A 143 3.77 -8.00 26.12
C CYS A 143 5.20 -8.27 25.66
N GLU A 144 5.32 -8.81 24.45
CA GLU A 144 6.59 -9.00 23.75
C GLU A 144 6.58 -8.16 22.48
N ARG A 145 7.66 -7.41 22.23
CA ARG A 145 7.84 -6.68 20.97
C ARG A 145 8.65 -7.49 19.98
N ARG A 146 8.16 -7.61 18.74
CA ARG A 146 8.86 -8.29 17.64
C ARG A 146 9.00 -7.40 16.42
N PHE A 147 10.17 -7.45 15.80
CA PHE A 147 10.46 -6.79 14.52
C PHE A 147 10.29 -7.79 13.37
N MET A 148 9.52 -7.43 12.34
CA MET A 148 9.23 -8.33 11.21
C MET A 148 10.27 -8.24 10.08
N GLY A 149 11.15 -7.24 10.09
CA GLY A 149 12.18 -7.11 9.05
C GLY A 149 11.65 -6.71 7.69
N ILE A 150 10.46 -6.11 7.61
CA ILE A 150 9.86 -5.64 6.36
C ILE A 150 10.47 -4.30 5.99
N ASP A 151 11.31 -4.30 4.95
CA ASP A 151 11.95 -3.10 4.46
C ASP A 151 10.97 -2.01 4.01
N ASN A 152 11.47 -0.78 3.95
CA ASN A 152 10.66 0.37 3.60
C ASN A 152 10.28 0.39 2.10
N ILE A 153 9.38 1.31 1.75
CA ILE A 153 8.85 1.46 0.39
C ILE A 153 9.92 1.70 -0.69
N HIS A 154 11.11 2.23 -0.34
CA HIS A 154 12.18 2.46 -1.29
C HIS A 154 12.85 1.16 -1.68
N VAL A 155 13.10 0.27 -0.71
CA VAL A 155 13.62 -1.08 -0.97
C VAL A 155 12.63 -1.89 -1.79
N MET A 156 11.33 -1.82 -1.45
CA MET A 156 10.29 -2.51 -2.23
C MET A 156 10.20 -1.99 -3.66
N ARG A 157 10.34 -0.67 -3.87
CA ARG A 157 10.37 -0.06 -5.21
C ARG A 157 11.60 -0.49 -6.01
N GLU A 158 12.77 -0.52 -5.39
CA GLU A 158 14.00 -1.00 -6.04
C GLU A 158 13.90 -2.48 -6.39
N SER A 159 13.36 -3.30 -5.48
CA SER A 159 13.10 -4.72 -5.71
C SER A 159 12.17 -4.93 -6.91
N LEU A 160 11.10 -4.13 -7.01
CA LEU A 160 10.22 -4.14 -8.17
C LEU A 160 10.98 -3.75 -9.45
N GLY A 161 11.78 -2.68 -9.38
CA GLY A 161 12.60 -2.21 -10.51
C GLY A 161 13.52 -3.31 -11.07
N LYS A 162 14.21 -4.05 -10.19
CA LYS A 162 15.07 -5.19 -10.57
C LYS A 162 14.32 -6.35 -11.23
N MET A 163 13.02 -6.48 -11.00
CA MET A 163 12.18 -7.52 -11.62
C MET A 163 11.71 -7.10 -13.03
N VAL A 164 11.60 -5.79 -13.29
CA VAL A 164 11.08 -5.25 -14.57
C VAL A 164 12.20 -5.04 -15.61
N GLU A 165 13.45 -4.91 -15.16
CA GLU A 165 14.64 -4.81 -16.04
C GLU A 165 15.10 -6.16 -16.60
#